data_AF-A0A7S3SWW8-F1
#
_entry.id   AF-A0A7S3SWW8-F1
#
_cell.length_a   1.000
_cell.length_b   1.000
_cell.length_c   1.000
_cell.angle_alpha   90.00
_cell.angle_beta   90.00
_cell.angle_gamma   90.00
#
_symmetry.space_group_name_H-M   'P 1'
#
loop_
_entity.id
_entity.type
_entity.pdbx_description
1 polymer ?
#
loop_
_entity_poly.entity_id
_entity_poly.type
_entity_poly.pdbx_seq_one_letter_code
_entity_poly.pdbx_strand_id
1 'polypeptide(L)'
;SMRAATTRCHRSLLCRPLWQSLDGRLASASPRRHLASGAPKAARRRGPGDPVLVPELCSAGRLASLLGMSPEGLLALAESLGEPLASESAPVGRELIELVALETGRSVSLQQVDAVPRPAPSAAELAELPLCPPVVTLMGHVDHGKTSLLDALRGSSIAAGEAGGITQAISAFSVGASGGRELGATFIDTPGHELFAAMRERGAHATDLIVLVVALDAGVQDTTREAIRYAKEVQCPLVVAANKVDRPGGPEAVAKLSQQLLDEQVVLEAYGGEVPLVPVSATKRVGLEELLDSIALQAEMLELRAAPDGPAEGTVLESVMGKGLGILSTVLVQRGALRQGDHVVAGQSWGKVRLLLDEEGAQLSEAGPAVPVRVSGMREMPRAGDEMLVVPSEARAKEVVEFRLLRAEAQALAAAAPRRGRKGGGAKLLPALLKAESFGSLEAAREGLSHFPSTRVELKLV
;
A
#
# COMPACT_ATOMS: atom_id res chain seq x y z
N SER A 1 0.36 32.98 -45.97
CA SER A 1 0.61 34.43 -46.11
C SER A 1 -0.70 35.19 -45.97
N MET A 2 -0.63 36.50 -45.68
CA MET A 2 -1.80 37.33 -45.32
C MET A 2 -2.85 37.50 -46.43
N ARG A 3 -4.11 37.65 -46.03
CA ARG A 3 -5.01 38.76 -46.42
C ARG A 3 -6.07 38.94 -45.33
N ALA A 4 -6.53 40.18 -45.13
CA ALA A 4 -7.30 40.58 -43.94
C ALA A 4 -8.44 41.56 -44.27
N ALA A 5 -9.43 41.60 -43.36
CA ALA A 5 -10.50 42.61 -43.23
C ALA A 5 -11.54 42.68 -44.38
N THR A 6 -12.77 43.19 -44.22
CA THR A 6 -13.31 44.17 -43.24
C THR A 6 -14.84 43.99 -42.94
N THR A 7 -15.22 44.13 -41.66
CA THR A 7 -16.41 44.87 -41.11
C THR A 7 -17.82 44.81 -41.76
N ARG A 8 -18.85 44.32 -41.01
CA ARG A 8 -19.86 45.17 -40.30
C ARG A 8 -20.98 44.43 -39.52
N CYS A 9 -21.40 45.12 -38.47
CA CYS A 9 -22.30 44.80 -37.34
C CYS A 9 -23.82 44.75 -37.64
N HIS A 10 -24.56 43.87 -36.92
CA HIS A 10 -25.91 44.08 -36.33
C HIS A 10 -26.40 42.81 -35.55
N ARG A 11 -27.40 42.80 -34.63
CA ARG A 11 -27.93 43.81 -33.65
C ARG A 11 -29.04 43.23 -32.72
N SER A 12 -28.72 42.63 -31.56
CA SER A 12 -29.68 42.37 -30.46
C SER A 12 -28.92 42.20 -29.13
N LEU A 13 -29.16 42.93 -28.01
CA LEU A 13 -30.38 43.19 -27.22
C LEU A 13 -30.93 41.90 -26.58
N LEU A 14 -31.05 41.74 -25.24
CA LEU A 14 -30.94 42.69 -24.10
C LEU A 14 -30.30 42.02 -22.87
N CYS A 15 -29.69 42.83 -21.98
CA CYS A 15 -30.06 42.93 -20.54
C CYS A 15 -28.98 43.68 -19.73
N ARG A 16 -29.36 44.81 -19.09
CA ARG A 16 -28.64 45.44 -17.97
C ARG A 16 -29.63 46.27 -17.12
N PRO A 17 -29.28 46.66 -15.88
CA PRO A 17 -30.16 46.54 -14.71
C PRO A 17 -30.67 47.90 -14.20
N LEU A 18 -31.38 47.91 -13.06
CA LEU A 18 -31.16 48.89 -11.97
C LEU A 18 -31.92 48.55 -10.67
N TRP A 19 -31.44 49.14 -9.57
CA TRP A 19 -31.99 49.06 -8.20
C TRP A 19 -33.15 50.05 -7.98
N GLN A 20 -34.07 49.81 -7.04
CA GLN A 20 -34.13 50.54 -5.73
C GLN A 20 -35.40 50.24 -4.87
N SER A 21 -35.16 50.06 -3.57
CA SER A 21 -35.97 50.37 -2.36
C SER A 21 -37.51 50.46 -2.38
N LEU A 22 -38.14 49.86 -1.36
CA LEU A 22 -39.14 50.53 -0.49
C LEU A 22 -39.22 49.86 0.89
N ASP A 23 -39.55 50.65 1.93
CA ASP A 23 -39.34 50.33 3.35
C ASP A 23 -40.47 49.56 4.07
N GLY A 24 -40.12 48.85 5.15
CA GLY A 24 -40.63 49.27 6.47
C GLY A 24 -41.31 48.26 7.42
N ARG A 25 -40.61 47.95 8.53
CA ARG A 25 -41.14 47.63 9.89
C ARG A 25 -41.81 46.26 10.09
N LEU A 26 -41.74 45.59 11.25
CA LEU A 26 -40.97 45.75 12.51
C LEU A 26 -41.00 44.42 13.30
N ALA A 27 -40.27 44.37 14.43
CA ALA A 27 -40.27 43.33 15.48
C ALA A 27 -39.59 41.98 15.14
N SER A 28 -38.79 41.32 15.99
CA SER A 28 -37.92 41.66 17.13
C SER A 28 -37.60 40.34 17.85
N ALA A 29 -36.36 39.87 17.82
CA ALA A 29 -35.73 39.09 18.89
C ALA A 29 -34.31 38.68 18.49
N SER A 30 -33.33 39.02 19.33
CA SER A 30 -32.13 38.20 19.49
C SER A 30 -32.11 37.75 20.95
N PRO A 31 -31.39 36.66 21.27
CA PRO A 31 -30.10 36.94 21.87
C PRO A 31 -28.95 36.13 21.27
N ARG A 32 -27.78 36.77 21.30
CA ARG A 32 -26.48 36.23 20.91
C ARG A 32 -26.17 34.94 21.68
N ARG A 33 -25.82 33.86 20.98
CA ARG A 33 -24.95 32.82 21.56
C ARG A 33 -23.51 33.14 21.19
N HIS A 34 -22.64 33.20 22.19
CA HIS A 34 -21.22 33.48 22.00
C HIS A 34 -20.56 32.33 21.23
N LEU A 35 -20.09 32.62 20.02
CA LEU A 35 -19.04 31.84 19.38
C LEU A 35 -17.75 32.03 20.21
N ALA A 36 -17.49 31.08 21.10
CA ALA A 36 -16.24 31.02 21.84
C ALA A 36 -15.11 30.73 20.85
N SER A 37 -14.32 31.76 20.52
CA SER A 37 -13.10 31.63 19.76
C SER A 37 -12.15 30.67 20.48
N GLY A 38 -11.87 29.52 19.87
CA GLY A 38 -10.91 28.54 20.38
C GLY A 38 -9.50 29.14 20.37
N ALA A 39 -9.09 29.71 21.50
CA ALA A 39 -7.73 30.15 21.71
C ALA A 39 -6.77 28.94 21.63
N PRO A 40 -5.52 29.11 21.14
CA PRO A 40 -4.54 28.04 21.16
C PRO A 40 -4.35 27.56 22.61
N LYS A 41 -4.38 26.23 22.82
CA LYS A 41 -4.10 25.64 24.14
C LYS A 41 -2.72 26.11 24.60
N ALA A 42 -2.69 27.02 25.57
CA ALA A 42 -1.46 27.52 26.13
C ALA A 42 -0.64 26.35 26.68
N ALA A 43 0.62 26.24 26.26
CA ALA A 43 1.52 25.23 26.77
C ALA A 43 1.65 25.40 28.29
N ARG A 44 1.16 24.43 29.07
CA ARG A 44 1.36 24.39 30.52
C ARG A 44 2.87 24.42 30.78
N ARG A 45 3.35 25.44 31.49
CA ARG A 45 4.71 25.43 32.05
C ARG A 45 4.77 24.25 33.04
N ARG A 46 5.62 23.26 32.74
CA ARG A 46 5.84 22.09 33.59
C ARG A 46 6.37 22.53 34.95
N GLY A 47 5.91 21.90 36.01
CA GLY A 47 6.43 22.08 37.37
C GLY A 47 7.78 21.37 37.55
N PRO A 48 8.58 21.74 38.57
CA PRO A 48 9.87 21.13 38.88
C PRO A 48 9.70 19.73 39.55
N GLY A 49 9.02 18.83 38.85
CA GLY A 49 8.66 17.49 39.31
C GLY A 49 7.79 16.69 38.33
N ASP A 50 7.28 17.31 37.26
CA ASP A 50 6.60 16.59 36.18
C ASP A 50 7.61 15.72 35.41
N PRO A 51 7.32 14.43 35.15
CA PRO A 51 8.24 13.55 34.42
C PRO A 51 8.49 14.08 33.00
N VAL A 52 9.75 14.01 32.58
CA VAL A 52 10.15 14.34 31.22
C VAL A 52 9.59 13.27 30.29
N LEU A 53 8.70 13.67 29.40
CA LEU A 53 8.21 12.81 28.33
C LEU A 53 9.34 12.57 27.32
N VAL A 54 9.77 11.32 27.17
CA VAL A 54 10.84 10.91 26.25
C VAL A 54 10.31 9.78 25.35
N PRO A 55 10.62 9.76 24.03
CA PRO A 55 10.33 8.60 23.19
C PRO A 55 11.01 7.32 23.71
N GLU A 56 10.44 6.15 23.47
CA GLU A 56 11.09 4.85 23.78
C GLU A 56 12.41 4.61 23.02
N LEU A 57 12.61 5.35 21.92
CA LEU A 57 13.83 5.40 21.12
C LEU A 57 13.99 6.82 20.57
N CYS A 58 15.14 7.45 20.77
CA CYS A 58 15.45 8.76 20.20
C CYS A 58 16.95 8.91 19.93
N SER A 59 17.33 9.93 19.15
CA SER A 59 18.74 10.28 18.97
C SER A 59 19.34 10.87 20.25
N ALA A 60 20.64 10.69 20.46
CA ALA A 60 21.35 11.22 21.63
C ALA A 60 21.18 12.75 21.79
N GLY A 61 21.29 13.52 20.70
CA GLY A 61 21.06 14.97 20.71
C GLY A 61 19.62 15.36 21.13
N ARG A 62 18.61 14.55 20.74
CA ARG A 62 17.22 14.74 21.16
C ARG A 62 17.03 14.40 22.65
N LEU A 63 17.68 13.34 23.14
CA LEU A 63 17.68 13.00 24.57
C LEU A 63 18.34 14.09 25.41
N ALA A 64 19.53 14.57 25.03
CA ALA A 64 20.23 15.67 25.70
C ALA A 64 19.35 16.93 25.78
N SER A 65 18.68 17.27 24.68
CA SER A 65 17.75 18.41 24.61
C SER A 65 16.54 18.25 25.55
N LEU A 66 15.93 17.05 25.61
CA LEU A 66 14.81 16.75 26.51
C LEU A 66 15.24 16.77 27.99
N LEU A 67 16.45 16.30 28.28
CA LEU A 67 17.07 16.34 29.61
C LEU A 67 17.78 17.68 29.89
N GLY A 68 17.69 18.68 29.01
CA GLY A 68 18.31 20.00 29.23
C GLY A 68 19.82 19.94 29.55
N MET A 69 20.54 19.03 28.89
CA MET A 69 22.00 18.84 28.97
C MET A 69 22.65 19.23 27.65
N SER A 70 23.98 19.44 27.63
CA SER A 70 24.72 19.50 26.37
C SER A 70 24.82 18.10 25.73
N PRO A 71 24.83 17.98 24.40
CA PRO A 71 25.04 16.69 23.73
C PRO A 71 26.37 16.03 24.14
N GLU A 72 27.45 16.83 24.21
CA GLU A 72 28.77 16.42 24.70
C GLU A 72 28.72 15.81 26.11
N GLY A 73 27.96 16.42 27.01
CA GLY A 73 27.79 15.93 28.39
C GLY A 73 26.99 14.63 28.46
N LEU A 74 26.03 14.42 27.56
CA LEU A 74 25.32 13.14 27.44
C LEU A 74 26.23 12.04 26.88
N LEU A 75 27.04 12.33 25.86
CA LEU A 75 27.99 11.36 25.28
C LEU A 75 29.01 10.88 26.33
N ALA A 76 29.60 11.81 27.09
CA ALA A 76 30.52 11.49 28.16
C ALA A 76 29.84 10.68 29.30
N LEU A 77 28.58 10.98 29.61
CA LEU A 77 27.80 10.23 30.60
C LEU A 77 27.54 8.79 30.12
N ALA A 78 27.10 8.62 28.86
CA ALA A 78 26.86 7.29 28.27
C ALA A 78 28.14 6.44 28.23
N GLU A 79 29.29 7.03 27.90
CA GLU A 79 30.59 6.36 28.00
C GLU A 79 30.93 5.95 29.44
N SER A 80 30.68 6.81 30.44
CA SER A 80 30.90 6.49 31.86
C SER A 80 29.98 5.37 32.39
N LEU A 81 28.80 5.21 31.79
CA LEU A 81 27.83 4.15 32.06
C LEU A 81 28.14 2.84 31.33
N GLY A 82 29.17 2.82 30.46
CA GLY A 82 29.62 1.64 29.73
C GLY A 82 29.01 1.45 28.33
N GLU A 83 28.18 2.38 27.86
CA GLU A 83 27.56 2.36 26.52
C GLU A 83 28.01 3.58 25.69
N PRO A 84 29.23 3.55 25.11
CA PRO A 84 29.74 4.66 24.32
C PRO A 84 28.93 4.89 23.04
N LEU A 85 28.35 6.08 22.92
CA LEU A 85 27.59 6.50 21.74
C LEU A 85 28.51 7.15 20.70
N ALA A 86 28.38 6.74 19.43
CA ALA A 86 29.29 7.18 18.37
C ALA A 86 29.10 8.63 17.90
N SER A 87 27.90 9.21 18.09
CA SER A 87 27.55 10.56 17.63
C SER A 87 26.27 11.06 18.30
N GLU A 88 25.95 12.35 18.13
CA GLU A 88 24.66 12.92 18.55
C GLU A 88 23.46 12.30 17.82
N SER A 89 23.66 11.75 16.62
CA SER A 89 22.61 11.09 15.85
C SER A 89 22.37 9.64 16.26
N ALA A 90 23.26 9.04 17.05
CA ALA A 90 23.19 7.63 17.42
C ALA A 90 21.85 7.30 18.12
N PRO A 91 21.22 6.16 17.78
CA PRO A 91 19.97 5.73 18.40
C PRO A 91 20.20 5.32 19.86
N VAL A 92 19.47 5.96 20.77
CA VAL A 92 19.50 5.67 22.22
C VAL A 92 18.20 4.96 22.59
N GLY A 93 18.34 3.71 23.02
CA GLY A 93 17.23 2.84 23.41
C GLY A 93 16.78 3.06 24.86
N ARG A 94 15.62 2.49 25.17
CA ARG A 94 14.97 2.50 26.49
C ARG A 94 15.91 2.29 27.68
N GLU A 95 16.77 1.26 27.62
CA GLU A 95 17.65 0.86 28.74
C GLU A 95 18.62 1.99 29.10
N LEU A 96 19.29 2.59 28.11
CA LEU A 96 20.18 3.73 28.30
C LEU A 96 19.43 5.03 28.67
N ILE A 97 18.19 5.23 28.19
CA ILE A 97 17.34 6.36 28.63
C ILE A 97 17.03 6.25 30.13
N GLU A 98 16.59 5.08 30.59
CA GLU A 98 16.28 4.84 32.01
C GLU A 98 17.53 4.95 32.89
N LEU A 99 18.69 4.46 32.43
CA LEU A 99 19.97 4.55 33.14
C LEU A 99 20.48 6.00 33.26
N VAL A 100 20.46 6.77 32.17
CA VAL A 100 20.81 8.21 32.19
C VAL A 100 19.83 9.00 33.06
N ALA A 101 18.54 8.66 33.06
CA ALA A 101 17.54 9.32 33.89
C ALA A 101 17.79 9.10 35.39
N LEU A 102 18.19 7.87 35.78
CA LEU A 102 18.59 7.55 37.15
C LEU A 102 19.82 8.36 37.58
N GLU A 103 20.88 8.36 36.79
CA GLU A 103 22.14 9.05 37.12
C GLU A 103 21.98 10.58 37.15
N THR A 104 21.12 11.14 36.28
CA THR A 104 20.79 12.58 36.28
C THR A 104 19.72 12.99 37.30
N GLY A 105 19.17 12.04 38.07
CA GLY A 105 18.14 12.28 39.07
C GLY A 105 16.80 12.77 38.49
N ARG A 106 16.49 12.46 37.23
CA ARG A 106 15.30 12.94 36.52
C ARG A 106 14.26 11.83 36.37
N SER A 107 13.01 12.13 36.70
CA SER A 107 11.89 11.27 36.32
C SER A 107 11.65 11.37 34.81
N VAL A 108 11.76 10.24 34.11
CA VAL A 108 11.36 10.10 32.71
C VAL A 108 10.08 9.28 32.60
N SER A 109 9.24 9.60 31.63
CA SER A 109 8.09 8.80 31.25
C SER A 109 8.20 8.51 29.76
N LEU A 110 8.31 7.24 29.43
CA LEU A 110 8.46 6.79 28.05
C LEU A 110 7.14 6.95 27.29
N GLN A 111 7.23 7.33 26.02
CA GLN A 111 6.09 7.50 25.13
C GLN A 111 6.25 6.68 23.85
N GLN A 112 5.18 6.00 23.45
CA GLN A 112 5.07 5.35 22.16
C GLN A 112 4.92 6.41 21.06
N VAL A 113 5.95 6.55 20.23
CA VAL A 113 6.04 7.58 19.18
C VAL A 113 5.62 7.07 17.79
N ASP A 114 5.51 5.76 17.61
CA ASP A 114 5.08 5.18 16.34
C ASP A 114 3.62 5.57 15.97
N ALA A 115 3.27 5.41 14.69
CA ALA A 115 1.90 5.37 14.24
C ALA A 115 1.44 3.91 14.27
N VAL A 116 0.30 3.67 14.93
CA VAL A 116 -0.30 2.34 15.09
C VAL A 116 -1.62 2.34 14.31
N PRO A 117 -1.97 1.28 13.57
CA PRO A 117 -3.29 1.13 12.97
C PRO A 117 -4.41 1.25 14.02
N ARG A 118 -5.62 1.67 13.62
CA ARG A 118 -6.77 1.61 14.54
C ARG A 118 -7.01 0.16 14.97
N PRO A 119 -7.42 -0.09 16.23
CA PRO A 119 -7.84 -1.43 16.63
C PRO A 119 -8.87 -1.99 15.64
N ALA A 120 -8.82 -3.31 15.43
CA ALA A 120 -9.86 -4.01 14.70
C ALA A 120 -11.23 -3.74 15.37
N PRO A 121 -12.30 -3.52 14.59
CA PRO A 121 -13.63 -3.36 15.17
C PRO A 121 -14.02 -4.64 15.92
N SER A 122 -14.76 -4.50 17.02
CA SER A 122 -15.42 -5.65 17.63
C SER A 122 -16.44 -6.26 16.67
N ALA A 123 -16.80 -7.54 16.86
CA ALA A 123 -17.76 -8.21 15.98
C ALA A 123 -19.13 -7.49 15.89
N ALA A 124 -19.53 -6.80 16.97
CA ALA A 124 -20.75 -5.98 16.99
C ALA A 124 -20.61 -4.71 16.13
N GLU A 125 -19.49 -3.98 16.28
CA GLU A 125 -19.20 -2.80 15.45
C GLU A 125 -19.04 -3.19 13.97
N LEU A 126 -18.37 -4.31 13.68
CA LEU A 126 -18.17 -4.80 12.32
C LEU A 126 -19.50 -5.08 11.62
N ALA A 127 -20.48 -5.70 12.30
CA ALA A 127 -21.80 -5.98 11.74
C ALA A 127 -22.62 -4.72 11.39
N GLU A 128 -22.34 -3.58 12.04
CA GLU A 128 -22.96 -2.28 11.73
C GLU A 128 -22.28 -1.54 10.56
N LEU A 129 -21.07 -1.95 10.16
CA LEU A 129 -20.35 -1.35 9.03
C LEU A 129 -20.97 -1.76 7.68
N PRO A 130 -20.92 -0.87 6.67
CA PRO A 130 -21.38 -1.18 5.32
C PRO A 130 -20.51 -2.27 4.69
N LEU A 131 -21.12 -3.03 3.78
CA LEU A 131 -20.41 -4.00 2.96
C LEU A 131 -19.37 -3.31 2.06
N CYS A 132 -18.27 -4.00 1.83
CA CYS A 132 -17.11 -3.53 1.08
C CYS A 132 -16.93 -4.40 -0.18
N PRO A 133 -16.59 -3.83 -1.36
CA PRO A 133 -16.17 -4.63 -2.50
C PRO A 133 -15.00 -5.56 -2.13
N PRO A 134 -14.99 -6.82 -2.59
CA PRO A 134 -13.85 -7.72 -2.39
C PRO A 134 -12.63 -7.23 -3.15
N VAL A 135 -11.46 -7.35 -2.53
CA VAL A 135 -10.17 -7.20 -3.21
C VAL A 135 -9.68 -8.59 -3.62
N VAL A 136 -9.40 -8.75 -4.92
CA VAL A 136 -9.20 -10.03 -5.59
C VAL A 136 -7.84 -10.07 -6.28
N THR A 137 -6.94 -10.98 -5.88
CA THR A 137 -5.68 -11.17 -6.62
C THR A 137 -5.84 -12.23 -7.70
N LEU A 138 -5.42 -11.93 -8.95
CA LEU A 138 -5.18 -12.99 -9.93
C LEU A 138 -3.81 -13.63 -9.71
N MET A 139 -3.79 -14.96 -9.61
CA MET A 139 -2.56 -15.76 -9.57
C MET A 139 -2.54 -16.86 -10.63
N GLY A 140 -1.36 -17.40 -10.94
CA GLY A 140 -1.18 -18.46 -11.94
C GLY A 140 0.10 -18.31 -12.75
N HIS A 141 0.40 -19.30 -13.59
CA HIS A 141 1.65 -19.36 -14.36
C HIS A 141 1.76 -18.31 -15.48
N VAL A 142 2.95 -18.19 -16.04
CA VAL A 142 3.21 -17.46 -17.28
C VAL A 142 2.34 -18.06 -18.39
N ASP A 143 1.88 -17.23 -19.34
CA ASP A 143 1.01 -17.62 -20.46
C ASP A 143 -0.32 -18.33 -20.12
N HIS A 144 -0.73 -18.32 -18.84
CA HIS A 144 -2.09 -18.70 -18.43
C HIS A 144 -3.14 -17.63 -18.78
N GLY A 145 -2.72 -16.44 -19.24
CA GLY A 145 -3.61 -15.38 -19.71
C GLY A 145 -4.22 -14.52 -18.60
N LYS A 146 -3.53 -14.33 -17.47
CA LYS A 146 -3.94 -13.44 -16.36
C LYS A 146 -4.23 -12.01 -16.84
N THR A 147 -3.24 -11.35 -17.43
CA THR A 147 -3.34 -9.98 -17.96
C THR A 147 -4.44 -9.88 -19.03
N SER A 148 -4.58 -10.90 -19.88
CA SER A 148 -5.65 -10.96 -20.88
C SER A 148 -7.05 -11.10 -20.26
N LEU A 149 -7.18 -11.82 -19.14
CA LEU A 149 -8.43 -11.93 -18.39
C LEU A 149 -8.78 -10.58 -17.74
N LEU A 150 -7.80 -9.86 -17.19
CA LEU A 150 -8.00 -8.52 -16.64
C LEU A 150 -8.36 -7.48 -17.70
N ASP A 151 -7.72 -7.52 -18.87
CA ASP A 151 -8.12 -6.71 -20.03
C ASP A 151 -9.56 -7.01 -20.46
N ALA A 152 -9.95 -8.28 -20.44
CA ALA A 152 -11.30 -8.70 -20.76
C ALA A 152 -12.34 -8.19 -19.73
N LEU A 153 -12.00 -8.19 -18.44
CA LEU A 153 -12.81 -7.67 -17.34
C LEU A 153 -12.88 -6.14 -17.32
N ARG A 154 -11.77 -5.44 -17.58
CA ARG A 154 -11.70 -3.96 -17.64
C ARG A 154 -12.29 -3.39 -18.93
N GLY A 155 -12.45 -4.22 -19.95
CA GLY A 155 -12.89 -3.81 -21.29
C GLY A 155 -11.81 -3.16 -22.15
N SER A 156 -10.59 -2.96 -21.62
CA SER A 156 -9.43 -2.36 -22.29
C SER A 156 -8.49 -3.38 -22.94
N SER A 157 -7.29 -2.95 -23.35
CA SER A 157 -6.23 -3.80 -23.93
C SER A 157 -4.84 -3.25 -23.55
N ILE A 158 -4.37 -3.61 -22.37
CA ILE A 158 -3.08 -3.21 -21.78
C ILE A 158 -2.00 -4.22 -22.17
N ALA A 159 -2.31 -5.52 -22.26
CA ALA A 159 -1.36 -6.58 -22.60
C ALA A 159 -0.66 -6.38 -23.95
N ALA A 160 -1.29 -5.65 -24.88
CA ALA A 160 -0.71 -5.29 -26.18
C ALA A 160 0.33 -4.15 -26.10
N GLY A 161 0.37 -3.39 -25.00
CA GLY A 161 1.28 -2.27 -24.76
C GLY A 161 2.42 -2.54 -23.78
N GLU A 162 2.40 -3.66 -23.05
CA GLU A 162 3.44 -4.01 -22.08
C GLU A 162 4.76 -4.43 -22.77
N ALA A 163 5.88 -3.95 -22.25
CA ALA A 163 7.20 -4.22 -22.80
C ALA A 163 7.57 -5.71 -22.63
N GLY A 164 7.53 -6.46 -23.73
CA GLY A 164 7.75 -7.91 -23.74
C GLY A 164 6.48 -8.76 -23.54
N GLY A 165 5.29 -8.13 -23.52
CA GLY A 165 4.01 -8.85 -23.42
C GLY A 165 3.75 -9.54 -22.08
N ILE A 166 4.44 -9.09 -21.03
CA ILE A 166 4.29 -9.60 -19.66
C ILE A 166 4.12 -8.45 -18.66
N THR A 167 3.32 -8.70 -17.64
CA THR A 167 3.13 -7.78 -16.52
C THR A 167 4.35 -7.79 -15.60
N GLN A 168 4.95 -6.61 -15.40
CA GLN A 168 6.20 -6.40 -14.64
C GLN A 168 6.00 -5.59 -13.34
N ALA A 169 4.80 -5.07 -13.13
CA ALA A 169 4.42 -4.12 -12.09
C ALA A 169 3.10 -4.58 -11.44
N ILE A 170 2.91 -4.30 -10.14
CA ILE A 170 1.63 -4.59 -9.48
C ILE A 170 0.65 -3.49 -9.87
N SER A 171 -0.38 -3.86 -10.62
CA SER A 171 -1.48 -2.97 -10.99
C SER A 171 -2.73 -3.35 -10.23
N ALA A 172 -3.50 -2.36 -9.78
CA ALA A 172 -4.82 -2.59 -9.22
C ALA A 172 -5.86 -1.72 -9.95
N PHE A 173 -7.07 -2.24 -10.09
CA PHE A 173 -8.17 -1.55 -10.79
C PHE A 173 -9.54 -2.02 -10.29
N SER A 174 -10.59 -1.22 -10.52
CA SER A 174 -11.91 -1.41 -9.93
C SER A 174 -12.95 -1.72 -11.03
N VAL A 175 -13.56 -2.91 -10.99
CA VAL A 175 -14.70 -3.23 -11.85
C VAL A 175 -15.98 -2.80 -11.12
N GLY A 176 -16.70 -1.83 -11.70
CA GLY A 176 -17.97 -1.37 -11.16
C GLY A 176 -19.06 -2.46 -11.17
N ALA A 177 -20.05 -2.32 -10.29
CA ALA A 177 -21.14 -3.29 -10.18
C ALA A 177 -21.93 -3.41 -11.50
N SER A 178 -22.07 -4.63 -12.00
CA SER A 178 -22.79 -5.00 -13.23
C SER A 178 -23.66 -6.24 -12.99
N GLY A 179 -24.54 -6.56 -13.94
CA GLY A 179 -25.34 -7.79 -13.89
C GLY A 179 -26.45 -7.87 -12.82
N GLY A 180 -26.60 -6.83 -11.97
CA GLY A 180 -27.53 -6.83 -10.84
C GLY A 180 -26.86 -6.98 -9.46
N ARG A 181 -25.51 -7.07 -9.43
CA ARG A 181 -24.70 -7.03 -8.21
C ARG A 181 -24.84 -5.66 -7.52
N GLU A 182 -24.83 -5.61 -6.19
CA GLU A 182 -24.81 -4.35 -5.44
C GLU A 182 -23.40 -3.75 -5.31
N LEU A 183 -22.37 -4.59 -5.39
CA LEU A 183 -20.96 -4.21 -5.23
C LEU A 183 -20.15 -4.56 -6.49
N GLY A 184 -19.10 -3.78 -6.72
CA GLY A 184 -18.06 -4.09 -7.69
C GLY A 184 -17.02 -5.07 -7.12
N ALA A 185 -15.88 -5.22 -7.80
CA ALA A 185 -14.73 -5.95 -7.30
C ALA A 185 -13.42 -5.23 -7.69
N THR A 186 -12.45 -5.19 -6.78
CA THR A 186 -11.14 -4.59 -7.03
C THR A 186 -10.14 -5.69 -7.36
N PHE A 187 -9.54 -5.65 -8.53
CA PHE A 187 -8.59 -6.65 -8.98
C PHE A 187 -7.15 -6.17 -8.80
N ILE A 188 -6.29 -7.03 -8.23
CA ILE A 188 -4.84 -6.88 -8.21
C ILE A 188 -4.21 -7.85 -9.20
N ASP A 189 -3.43 -7.32 -10.14
CA ASP A 189 -2.60 -8.10 -11.05
C ASP A 189 -1.23 -8.39 -10.42
N THR A 190 -0.79 -9.64 -10.48
CA THR A 190 0.52 -10.06 -9.98
C THR A 190 1.36 -10.73 -11.09
N PRO A 191 2.64 -10.33 -11.24
CA PRO A 191 3.53 -10.95 -12.22
C PRO A 191 3.70 -12.48 -12.01
N GLY A 192 3.55 -13.23 -13.11
CA GLY A 192 3.58 -14.69 -13.09
C GLY A 192 4.96 -15.35 -13.15
N HIS A 193 6.03 -14.57 -13.35
CA HIS A 193 7.39 -15.10 -13.49
C HIS A 193 8.02 -15.33 -12.10
N GLU A 194 8.81 -16.39 -11.95
CA GLU A 194 9.32 -16.90 -10.65
C GLU A 194 9.99 -15.81 -9.81
N LEU A 195 10.89 -15.01 -10.42
CA LEU A 195 11.60 -13.86 -9.83
C LEU A 195 10.72 -12.80 -9.13
N PHE A 196 9.40 -12.85 -9.29
CA PHE A 196 8.44 -11.96 -8.63
C PHE A 196 7.68 -12.62 -7.46
N ALA A 197 8.22 -13.68 -6.84
CA ALA A 197 7.60 -14.37 -5.70
C ALA A 197 7.15 -13.40 -4.58
N ALA A 198 8.00 -12.46 -4.18
CA ALA A 198 7.68 -11.44 -3.19
C ALA A 198 6.52 -10.51 -3.59
N MET A 199 6.23 -10.35 -4.90
CA MET A 199 5.03 -9.63 -5.34
C MET A 199 3.76 -10.47 -5.19
N ARG A 200 3.84 -11.78 -5.45
CA ARG A 200 2.71 -12.71 -5.26
C ARG A 200 2.34 -12.85 -3.78
N GLU A 201 3.35 -12.99 -2.91
CA GLU A 201 3.18 -13.00 -1.45
C GLU A 201 2.49 -11.71 -0.95
N ARG A 202 2.95 -10.53 -1.39
CA ARG A 202 2.28 -9.26 -1.09
C ARG A 202 0.84 -9.18 -1.61
N GLY A 203 0.58 -9.71 -2.81
CA GLY A 203 -0.78 -9.80 -3.36
C GLY A 203 -1.70 -10.65 -2.48
N ALA A 204 -1.25 -11.85 -2.08
CA ALA A 204 -2.00 -12.73 -1.18
C ALA A 204 -2.36 -12.04 0.15
N HIS A 205 -1.41 -11.35 0.79
CA HIS A 205 -1.66 -10.64 2.05
C HIS A 205 -2.55 -9.40 1.94
N ALA A 206 -2.71 -8.84 0.73
CA ALA A 206 -3.51 -7.63 0.50
C ALA A 206 -4.94 -7.92 0.01
N THR A 207 -5.36 -9.20 -0.08
CA THR A 207 -6.63 -9.58 -0.72
C THR A 207 -7.49 -10.54 0.07
N ASP A 208 -8.80 -10.37 -0.10
CA ASP A 208 -9.83 -11.17 0.55
C ASP A 208 -10.06 -12.49 -0.19
N LEU A 209 -9.80 -12.53 -1.50
CA LEU A 209 -10.03 -13.68 -2.37
C LEU A 209 -8.93 -13.82 -3.44
N ILE A 210 -8.53 -15.06 -3.76
CA ILE A 210 -7.58 -15.36 -4.82
C ILE A 210 -8.27 -16.08 -5.98
N VAL A 211 -8.14 -15.53 -7.20
CA VAL A 211 -8.56 -16.22 -8.43
C VAL A 211 -7.35 -16.89 -9.06
N LEU A 212 -7.35 -18.23 -9.07
CA LEU A 212 -6.32 -19.04 -9.68
C LEU A 212 -6.61 -19.26 -11.17
N VAL A 213 -5.90 -18.53 -12.03
CA VAL A 213 -6.00 -18.67 -13.48
C VAL A 213 -5.15 -19.85 -13.96
N VAL A 214 -5.82 -20.90 -14.41
CA VAL A 214 -5.17 -22.09 -14.97
C VAL A 214 -5.62 -22.26 -16.41
N ALA A 215 -4.67 -22.29 -17.35
CA ALA A 215 -5.02 -22.49 -18.74
C ALA A 215 -5.16 -23.99 -19.06
N LEU A 216 -6.25 -24.34 -19.74
CA LEU A 216 -6.63 -25.73 -20.05
C LEU A 216 -5.63 -26.47 -20.96
N ASP A 217 -4.79 -25.74 -21.70
CA ASP A 217 -3.71 -26.31 -22.52
C ASP A 217 -2.46 -26.70 -21.72
N ALA A 218 -2.20 -26.04 -20.59
CA ALA A 218 -1.02 -26.23 -19.75
C ALA A 218 -1.29 -27.04 -18.47
N GLY A 219 -2.46 -26.89 -17.86
CA GLY A 219 -2.79 -27.50 -16.57
C GLY A 219 -2.01 -26.90 -15.40
N VAL A 220 -1.86 -27.65 -14.31
CA VAL A 220 -1.15 -27.20 -13.10
C VAL A 220 0.37 -27.19 -13.32
N GLN A 221 0.99 -26.02 -13.11
CA GLN A 221 2.43 -25.77 -13.22
C GLN A 221 3.03 -25.33 -11.87
N ASP A 222 4.35 -25.22 -11.75
CA ASP A 222 5.01 -25.00 -10.44
C ASP A 222 4.62 -23.67 -9.76
N THR A 223 4.51 -22.56 -10.52
CA THR A 223 3.99 -21.30 -9.96
C THR A 223 2.47 -21.35 -9.68
N THR A 224 1.74 -22.32 -10.24
CA THR A 224 0.34 -22.61 -9.85
C THR A 224 0.31 -23.31 -8.49
N ARG A 225 1.21 -24.27 -8.24
CA ARG A 225 1.41 -24.89 -6.91
C ARG A 225 1.81 -23.85 -5.87
N GLU A 226 2.72 -22.96 -6.23
CA GLU A 226 3.17 -21.84 -5.39
C GLU A 226 1.99 -20.92 -4.99
N ALA A 227 1.13 -20.56 -5.94
CA ALA A 227 -0.08 -19.78 -5.67
C ALA A 227 -1.07 -20.51 -4.76
N ILE A 228 -1.29 -21.81 -4.97
CA ILE A 228 -2.12 -22.66 -4.09
C ILE A 228 -1.51 -22.71 -2.67
N ARG A 229 -0.19 -22.79 -2.54
CA ARG A 229 0.50 -22.75 -1.26
C ARG A 229 0.26 -21.43 -0.53
N TYR A 230 0.45 -20.29 -1.20
CA TYR A 230 0.20 -18.97 -0.61
C TYR A 230 -1.26 -18.83 -0.15
N ALA A 231 -2.24 -19.21 -0.96
CA ALA A 231 -3.65 -19.15 -0.59
C ALA A 231 -3.95 -19.96 0.69
N LYS A 232 -3.35 -21.14 0.84
CA LYS A 232 -3.44 -21.97 2.05
C LYS A 232 -2.71 -21.36 3.25
N GLU A 233 -1.54 -20.75 3.04
CA GLU A 233 -0.74 -20.07 4.08
C GLU A 233 -1.44 -18.83 4.65
N VAL A 234 -2.10 -18.03 3.80
CA VAL A 234 -2.88 -16.85 4.24
C VAL A 234 -4.35 -17.15 4.57
N GLN A 235 -4.78 -18.41 4.43
CA GLN A 235 -6.17 -18.86 4.64
C GLN A 235 -7.21 -18.11 3.78
N CYS A 236 -6.83 -17.71 2.56
CA CYS A 236 -7.66 -16.95 1.63
C CYS A 236 -8.48 -17.89 0.73
N PRO A 237 -9.82 -17.70 0.59
CA PRO A 237 -10.65 -18.46 -0.34
C PRO A 237 -10.16 -18.37 -1.78
N LEU A 238 -10.35 -19.47 -2.51
CA LEU A 238 -9.81 -19.64 -3.86
C LEU A 238 -10.93 -19.94 -4.86
N VAL A 239 -10.90 -19.24 -5.99
CA VAL A 239 -11.78 -19.44 -7.15
C VAL A 239 -10.93 -19.86 -8.35
N VAL A 240 -11.25 -20.96 -9.03
CA VAL A 240 -10.46 -21.43 -10.18
C VAL A 240 -11.06 -20.91 -11.49
N ALA A 241 -10.29 -20.08 -12.20
CA ALA A 241 -10.62 -19.64 -13.55
C ALA A 241 -9.92 -20.53 -14.58
N ALA A 242 -10.66 -21.49 -15.16
CA ALA A 242 -10.17 -22.45 -16.14
C ALA A 242 -10.15 -21.81 -17.54
N ASN A 243 -9.05 -21.15 -17.90
CA ASN A 243 -8.93 -20.27 -19.07
C ASN A 243 -8.62 -21.02 -20.37
N LYS A 244 -8.86 -20.34 -21.50
CA LYS A 244 -8.69 -20.81 -22.89
C LYS A 244 -9.67 -21.92 -23.31
N VAL A 245 -10.91 -21.89 -22.81
CA VAL A 245 -11.97 -22.85 -23.21
C VAL A 245 -12.34 -22.79 -24.70
N ASP A 246 -11.91 -21.74 -25.42
CA ASP A 246 -12.03 -21.61 -26.88
C ASP A 246 -11.11 -22.55 -27.68
N ARG A 247 -10.17 -23.26 -27.03
CA ARG A 247 -9.30 -24.25 -27.67
C ARG A 247 -9.97 -25.63 -27.82
N PRO A 248 -9.64 -26.39 -28.87
CA PRO A 248 -10.19 -27.73 -29.07
C PRO A 248 -9.83 -28.67 -27.90
N GLY A 249 -10.80 -29.46 -27.46
CA GLY A 249 -10.65 -30.38 -26.31
C GLY A 249 -11.12 -29.84 -24.95
N GLY A 250 -11.66 -28.61 -24.89
CA GLY A 250 -12.07 -27.91 -23.66
C GLY A 250 -12.72 -28.79 -22.56
N PRO A 251 -13.83 -29.51 -22.81
CA PRO A 251 -14.51 -30.29 -21.77
C PRO A 251 -13.66 -31.42 -21.16
N GLU A 252 -12.84 -32.09 -21.97
CA GLU A 252 -11.94 -33.14 -21.51
C GLU A 252 -10.76 -32.56 -20.71
N ALA A 253 -10.25 -31.39 -21.15
CA ALA A 253 -9.22 -30.65 -20.44
C ALA A 253 -9.69 -30.15 -19.06
N VAL A 254 -10.96 -29.74 -18.91
CA VAL A 254 -11.55 -29.36 -17.61
C VAL A 254 -11.57 -30.56 -16.64
N ALA A 255 -11.96 -31.75 -17.11
CA ALA A 255 -11.94 -32.96 -16.28
C ALA A 255 -10.52 -33.33 -15.85
N LYS A 256 -9.54 -33.23 -16.75
CA LYS A 256 -8.11 -33.44 -16.44
C LYS A 256 -7.57 -32.42 -15.44
N LEU A 257 -7.90 -31.13 -15.61
CA LEU A 257 -7.51 -30.08 -14.66
C LEU A 257 -8.11 -30.33 -13.27
N SER A 258 -9.36 -30.78 -13.20
CA SER A 258 -10.02 -31.12 -11.93
C SER A 258 -9.29 -32.21 -11.16
N GLN A 259 -8.76 -33.24 -11.84
CA GLN A 259 -7.93 -34.27 -11.23
C GLN A 259 -6.59 -33.70 -10.72
N GLN A 260 -5.91 -32.87 -11.53
CA GLN A 260 -4.65 -32.24 -11.11
C GLN A 260 -4.82 -31.32 -9.89
N LEU A 261 -5.94 -30.61 -9.79
CA LEU A 261 -6.24 -29.76 -8.63
C LEU A 261 -6.52 -30.60 -7.37
N LEU A 262 -7.20 -31.74 -7.52
CA LEU A 262 -7.40 -32.69 -6.42
C LEU A 262 -6.09 -33.26 -5.88
N ASP A 263 -5.11 -33.54 -6.74
CA ASP A 263 -3.76 -33.99 -6.34
C ASP A 263 -3.03 -32.92 -5.50
N GLU A 264 -3.20 -31.63 -5.83
CA GLU A 264 -2.71 -30.49 -5.05
C GLU A 264 -3.60 -30.15 -3.82
N GLN A 265 -4.54 -31.04 -3.47
CA GLN A 265 -5.50 -30.91 -2.37
C GLN A 265 -6.40 -29.67 -2.49
N VAL A 266 -6.81 -29.32 -3.72
CA VAL A 266 -7.81 -28.30 -4.03
C VAL A 266 -9.09 -29.02 -4.46
N VAL A 267 -10.02 -29.22 -3.51
CA VAL A 267 -11.26 -29.96 -3.76
C VAL A 267 -12.31 -29.02 -4.33
N LEU A 268 -12.76 -29.30 -5.55
CA LEU A 268 -13.74 -28.48 -6.26
C LEU A 268 -15.18 -28.79 -5.82
N GLU A 269 -16.08 -27.81 -5.93
CA GLU A 269 -17.52 -27.95 -5.65
C GLU A 269 -18.17 -29.14 -6.38
N ALA A 270 -17.79 -29.39 -7.64
CA ALA A 270 -18.28 -30.52 -8.44
C ALA A 270 -17.94 -31.91 -7.84
N TYR A 271 -16.99 -31.97 -6.91
CA TYR A 271 -16.60 -33.17 -6.16
C TYR A 271 -16.94 -33.06 -4.66
N GLY A 272 -17.79 -32.10 -4.28
CA GLY A 272 -18.21 -31.87 -2.89
C GLY A 272 -17.23 -31.05 -2.04
N GLY A 273 -16.32 -30.30 -2.67
CA GLY A 273 -15.44 -29.34 -2.00
C GLY A 273 -16.00 -27.92 -1.96
N GLU A 274 -15.14 -26.97 -1.61
CA GLU A 274 -15.48 -25.56 -1.37
C GLU A 274 -15.02 -24.62 -2.49
N VAL A 275 -14.23 -25.11 -3.44
CA VAL A 275 -13.58 -24.28 -4.49
C VAL A 275 -14.40 -24.30 -5.78
N PRO A 276 -15.02 -23.18 -6.19
CA PRO A 276 -15.70 -23.09 -7.49
C PRO A 276 -14.69 -23.15 -8.64
N LEU A 277 -15.07 -23.83 -9.72
CA LEU A 277 -14.33 -23.84 -11.00
C LEU A 277 -15.21 -23.24 -12.10
N VAL A 278 -14.75 -22.14 -12.69
CA VAL A 278 -15.44 -21.42 -13.76
C VAL A 278 -14.65 -21.55 -15.07
N PRO A 279 -15.20 -22.19 -16.12
CA PRO A 279 -14.59 -22.21 -17.45
C PRO A 279 -14.66 -20.83 -18.11
N VAL A 280 -13.52 -20.26 -18.50
CA VAL A 280 -13.45 -18.92 -19.11
C VAL A 280 -12.66 -18.89 -20.42
N SER A 281 -12.96 -17.90 -21.26
CA SER A 281 -12.09 -17.50 -22.37
C SER A 281 -11.91 -15.99 -22.34
N ALA A 282 -10.72 -15.56 -21.93
CA ALA A 282 -10.32 -14.15 -21.97
C ALA A 282 -10.40 -13.56 -23.40
N THR A 283 -10.05 -14.34 -24.42
CA THR A 283 -10.02 -13.90 -25.84
C THR A 283 -11.41 -13.79 -26.46
N LYS A 284 -12.35 -14.67 -26.08
CA LYS A 284 -13.73 -14.66 -26.57
C LYS A 284 -14.71 -13.92 -25.65
N ARG A 285 -14.25 -13.50 -24.46
CA ARG A 285 -15.06 -12.91 -23.38
C ARG A 285 -16.24 -13.80 -22.97
N VAL A 286 -15.97 -15.10 -22.81
CA VAL A 286 -16.93 -16.12 -22.36
C VAL A 286 -16.64 -16.50 -20.90
N GLY A 287 -17.69 -16.70 -20.09
CA GLY A 287 -17.59 -17.06 -18.68
C GLY A 287 -17.19 -15.92 -17.72
N LEU A 288 -17.06 -14.68 -18.21
CA LEU A 288 -16.62 -13.55 -17.39
C LEU A 288 -17.66 -13.14 -16.34
N GLU A 289 -18.94 -13.10 -16.70
CA GLU A 289 -20.01 -12.79 -15.74
C GLU A 289 -20.17 -13.92 -14.72
N GLU A 290 -20.11 -15.19 -15.15
CA GLU A 290 -20.13 -16.36 -14.24
C GLU A 290 -18.96 -16.33 -13.24
N LEU A 291 -17.78 -15.85 -13.66
CA LEU A 291 -16.63 -15.65 -12.78
C LEU A 291 -16.87 -14.52 -11.78
N LEU A 292 -17.43 -13.39 -12.22
CA LEU A 292 -17.78 -12.26 -11.35
C LEU A 292 -18.89 -12.62 -10.36
N ASP A 293 -19.89 -13.41 -10.76
CA ASP A 293 -20.94 -13.94 -9.88
C ASP A 293 -20.35 -14.90 -8.83
N SER A 294 -19.42 -15.77 -9.24
CA SER A 294 -18.73 -16.68 -8.31
C SER A 294 -17.88 -15.91 -7.28
N ILE A 295 -17.21 -14.83 -7.71
CA ILE A 295 -16.45 -13.93 -6.81
C ILE A 295 -17.40 -13.20 -5.85
N ALA A 296 -18.54 -12.70 -6.35
CA ALA A 296 -19.54 -12.00 -5.53
C ALA A 296 -20.13 -12.93 -4.46
N LEU A 297 -20.51 -14.15 -4.83
CA LEU A 297 -21.03 -15.16 -3.89
C LEU A 297 -20.04 -15.48 -2.77
N GLN A 298 -18.76 -15.66 -3.11
CA GLN A 298 -17.70 -15.90 -2.12
C GLN A 298 -17.45 -14.67 -1.22
N ALA A 299 -17.57 -13.45 -1.76
CA ALA A 299 -17.49 -12.21 -0.98
C ALA A 299 -18.69 -12.01 -0.03
N GLU A 300 -19.88 -12.44 -0.42
CA GLU A 300 -21.07 -12.48 0.46
C GLU A 300 -20.85 -13.45 1.63
N MET A 301 -20.29 -14.64 1.39
CA MET A 301 -19.95 -15.61 2.43
C MET A 301 -18.89 -15.11 3.42
N LEU A 302 -18.00 -14.21 2.99
CA LEU A 302 -16.99 -13.56 3.83
C LEU A 302 -17.54 -12.39 4.66
N GLU A 303 -18.76 -11.91 4.38
CA GLU A 303 -19.36 -10.71 4.97
C GLU A 303 -18.40 -9.50 5.04
N LEU A 304 -17.68 -9.22 3.94
CA LEU A 304 -16.66 -8.18 3.88
C LEU A 304 -17.25 -6.80 4.19
N ARG A 305 -16.75 -6.15 5.25
CA ARG A 305 -17.23 -4.86 5.74
C ARG A 305 -16.08 -3.95 6.13
N ALA A 306 -16.21 -2.67 5.80
CA ALA A 306 -15.18 -1.67 6.07
C ALA A 306 -15.79 -0.35 6.54
N ALA A 307 -15.08 0.37 7.41
CA ALA A 307 -15.49 1.71 7.82
C ALA A 307 -15.17 2.68 6.67
N PRO A 308 -16.15 3.36 6.05
CA PRO A 308 -15.88 4.34 5.00
C PRO A 308 -15.23 5.61 5.58
N ASP A 309 -15.53 5.93 6.84
CA ASP A 309 -15.09 7.15 7.50
C ASP A 309 -13.89 6.97 8.43
N GLY A 310 -13.26 8.11 8.74
CA GLY A 310 -12.10 8.24 9.61
C GLY A 310 -10.77 8.25 8.87
N PRO A 311 -9.64 8.26 9.60
CA PRO A 311 -8.31 8.31 9.00
C PRO A 311 -8.06 7.05 8.15
N ALA A 312 -7.52 7.24 6.95
CA ALA A 312 -7.25 6.11 6.07
C ALA A 312 -6.12 5.22 6.58
N GLU A 313 -6.34 3.92 6.42
CA GLU A 313 -5.39 2.82 6.54
C GLU A 313 -5.37 2.08 5.21
N GLY A 314 -4.19 1.68 4.77
CA GLY A 314 -4.04 0.95 3.52
C GLY A 314 -2.63 0.40 3.32
N THR A 315 -2.41 -0.30 2.22
CA THR A 315 -1.12 -0.93 1.90
C THR A 315 -0.57 -0.35 0.60
N VAL A 316 0.72 0.02 0.58
CA VAL A 316 1.42 0.42 -0.64
C VAL A 316 1.61 -0.81 -1.52
N LEU A 317 0.94 -0.88 -2.67
CA LEU A 317 1.11 -1.96 -3.63
C LEU A 317 2.41 -1.80 -4.42
N GLU A 318 2.66 -0.60 -4.96
CA GLU A 318 3.90 -0.28 -5.67
C GLU A 318 4.19 1.23 -5.66
N SER A 319 5.46 1.61 -5.83
CA SER A 319 5.88 3.00 -5.99
C SER A 319 6.80 3.19 -7.21
N VAL A 320 6.58 4.30 -7.92
CA VAL A 320 7.17 4.63 -9.23
C VAL A 320 7.49 6.13 -9.29
N MET A 321 8.54 6.50 -10.04
CA MET A 321 8.87 7.90 -10.31
C MET A 321 8.03 8.50 -11.45
N GLY A 322 7.02 9.29 -11.10
CA GLY A 322 6.13 9.98 -12.04
C GLY A 322 6.77 11.18 -12.73
N LYS A 323 6.69 11.24 -14.06
CA LYS A 323 7.17 12.35 -14.90
C LYS A 323 6.42 13.66 -14.54
N GLY A 324 7.09 14.56 -13.83
CA GLY A 324 6.53 15.85 -13.38
C GLY A 324 5.62 15.79 -12.14
N LEU A 325 5.21 14.60 -11.71
CA LEU A 325 4.34 14.38 -10.54
C LEU A 325 5.11 13.97 -9.27
N GLY A 326 6.42 13.75 -9.38
CA GLY A 326 7.27 13.29 -8.29
C GLY A 326 7.06 11.80 -8.01
N ILE A 327 7.13 11.41 -6.74
CA ILE A 327 6.88 10.03 -6.32
C ILE A 327 5.38 9.75 -6.41
N LEU A 328 5.01 8.71 -7.15
CA LEU A 328 3.66 8.15 -7.21
C LEU A 328 3.67 6.78 -6.52
N SER A 329 2.78 6.60 -5.56
CA SER A 329 2.60 5.33 -4.84
C SER A 329 1.17 4.84 -5.05
N THR A 330 1.00 3.66 -5.64
CA THR A 330 -0.30 2.97 -5.71
C THR A 330 -0.58 2.39 -4.33
N VAL A 331 -1.69 2.82 -3.71
CA VAL A 331 -2.13 2.40 -2.37
C VAL A 331 -3.50 1.77 -2.49
N LEU A 332 -3.68 0.59 -1.90
CA LEU A 332 -5.00 0.02 -1.65
C LEU A 332 -5.52 0.56 -0.31
N VAL A 333 -6.61 1.31 -0.31
CA VAL A 333 -7.25 1.77 0.93
C VAL A 333 -8.07 0.61 1.52
N GLN A 334 -7.80 0.24 2.77
CA GLN A 334 -8.47 -0.86 3.46
C GLN A 334 -9.57 -0.37 4.40
N ARG A 335 -9.34 0.74 5.12
CA ARG A 335 -10.29 1.32 6.09
C ARG A 335 -10.19 2.84 6.09
N GLY A 336 -11.30 3.53 6.31
CA GLY A 336 -11.39 5.00 6.29
C GLY A 336 -11.32 5.60 4.88
N ALA A 337 -11.26 6.92 4.81
CA ALA A 337 -11.22 7.67 3.55
C ALA A 337 -9.93 8.47 3.44
N LEU A 338 -9.18 8.25 2.35
CA LEU A 338 -7.97 9.01 2.04
C LEU A 338 -8.35 10.25 1.24
N ARG A 339 -7.98 11.45 1.71
CA ARG A 339 -8.38 12.72 1.11
C ARG A 339 -7.19 13.53 0.61
N GLN A 340 -7.43 14.36 -0.41
CA GLN A 340 -6.43 15.31 -0.88
C GLN A 340 -6.06 16.29 0.25
N GLY A 341 -4.77 16.37 0.58
CA GLY A 341 -4.25 17.21 1.65
C GLY A 341 -3.94 16.49 2.97
N ASP A 342 -4.28 15.20 3.10
CA ASP A 342 -3.93 14.41 4.30
C ASP A 342 -2.42 14.28 4.48
N HIS A 343 -1.99 14.11 5.73
CA HIS A 343 -0.61 13.74 6.07
C HIS A 343 -0.54 12.23 6.25
N VAL A 344 0.39 11.58 5.55
CA VAL A 344 0.52 10.12 5.54
C VAL A 344 1.93 9.70 5.93
N VAL A 345 2.03 8.58 6.62
CA VAL A 345 3.27 7.83 6.87
C VAL A 345 3.12 6.47 6.20
N ALA A 346 4.10 6.06 5.41
CA ALA A 346 4.17 4.73 4.80
C ALA A 346 5.56 4.15 5.03
N GLY A 347 5.64 3.09 5.85
CA GLY A 347 6.92 2.51 6.29
C GLY A 347 7.85 3.56 6.89
N GLN A 348 9.00 3.78 6.24
CA GLN A 348 10.01 4.80 6.61
C GLN A 348 9.86 6.14 5.86
N SER A 349 8.85 6.29 5.01
CA SER A 349 8.56 7.54 4.28
C SER A 349 7.34 8.26 4.87
N TRP A 350 7.26 9.57 4.64
CA TRP A 350 6.07 10.36 4.91
C TRP A 350 5.83 11.39 3.81
N GLY A 351 4.59 11.86 3.74
CA GLY A 351 4.16 12.83 2.73
C GLY A 351 2.98 13.67 3.17
N LYS A 352 2.65 14.63 2.30
CA LYS A 352 1.32 15.24 2.28
C LYS A 352 0.70 14.89 0.94
N VAL A 353 -0.49 14.30 0.93
CA VAL A 353 -1.23 13.94 -0.28
C VAL A 353 -1.46 15.22 -1.10
N ARG A 354 -0.81 15.32 -2.26
CA ARG A 354 -0.94 16.45 -3.19
C ARG A 354 -2.01 16.20 -4.23
N LEU A 355 -2.06 14.97 -4.73
CA LEU A 355 -3.02 14.50 -5.72
C LEU A 355 -3.38 13.05 -5.37
N LEU A 356 -4.65 12.72 -5.53
CA LEU A 356 -5.14 11.36 -5.65
C LEU A 356 -5.54 11.18 -7.11
N LEU A 357 -5.07 10.10 -7.72
CA LEU A 357 -5.40 9.73 -9.10
C LEU A 357 -5.98 8.32 -9.11
N ASP A 358 -7.03 8.10 -9.87
CA ASP A 358 -7.53 6.75 -10.14
C ASP A 358 -6.58 5.96 -11.07
N GLU A 359 -7.01 4.78 -11.49
CA GLU A 359 -6.33 3.89 -12.43
C GLU A 359 -6.18 4.53 -13.84
N GLU A 360 -7.18 5.23 -14.37
CA GLU A 360 -7.11 5.98 -15.64
C GLU A 360 -6.22 7.22 -15.59
N GLY A 361 -6.07 7.85 -14.43
CA GLY A 361 -5.34 9.10 -14.21
C GLY A 361 -6.21 10.36 -14.11
N ALA A 362 -7.53 10.21 -13.94
CA ALA A 362 -8.39 11.30 -13.50
C ALA A 362 -8.17 11.58 -12.01
N GLN A 363 -8.50 12.81 -11.59
CA GLN A 363 -8.25 13.29 -10.23
C GLN A 363 -9.43 12.97 -9.31
N LEU A 364 -9.12 12.32 -8.20
CA LEU A 364 -10.06 12.07 -7.11
C LEU A 364 -9.88 13.10 -5.99
N SER A 365 -10.97 13.48 -5.33
CA SER A 365 -10.93 14.25 -4.08
C SER A 365 -10.73 13.36 -2.86
N GLU A 366 -11.23 12.12 -2.93
CA GLU A 366 -11.37 11.16 -1.85
C GLU A 366 -11.35 9.73 -2.41
N ALA A 367 -10.74 8.80 -1.69
CA ALA A 367 -10.75 7.37 -1.99
C ALA A 367 -11.14 6.59 -0.72
N GLY A 368 -12.20 5.78 -0.81
CA GLY A 368 -12.72 4.96 0.28
C GLY A 368 -12.14 3.53 0.29
N PRO A 369 -12.63 2.66 1.17
CA PRO A 369 -12.20 1.26 1.28
C PRO A 369 -12.33 0.47 -0.04
N ALA A 370 -11.44 -0.51 -0.20
CA ALA A 370 -11.22 -1.32 -1.41
C ALA A 370 -10.87 -0.55 -2.70
N VAL A 371 -10.79 0.79 -2.69
CA VAL A 371 -10.40 1.58 -3.87
C VAL A 371 -8.86 1.63 -3.99
N PRO A 372 -8.27 1.21 -5.13
CA PRO A 372 -6.87 1.44 -5.43
C PRO A 372 -6.68 2.89 -5.91
N VAL A 373 -5.72 3.61 -5.30
CA VAL A 373 -5.49 5.02 -5.62
C VAL A 373 -4.00 5.33 -5.74
N ARG A 374 -3.63 6.12 -6.74
CA ARG A 374 -2.25 6.61 -6.93
C ARG A 374 -2.08 7.93 -6.19
N VAL A 375 -1.25 7.89 -5.15
CA VAL A 375 -0.95 9.00 -4.25
C VAL A 375 0.32 9.71 -4.70
N SER A 376 0.23 11.04 -4.91
CA SER A 376 1.40 11.91 -5.10
C SER A 376 1.70 12.71 -3.83
N GLY A 377 2.98 12.96 -3.54
CA GLY A 377 3.41 13.90 -2.50
C GLY A 377 4.22 13.31 -1.34
N MET A 378 4.58 12.03 -1.44
CA MET A 378 5.60 11.40 -0.59
C MET A 378 6.96 12.08 -0.78
N ARG A 379 7.75 12.22 0.29
CA ARG A 379 9.11 12.78 0.22
C ARG A 379 10.13 11.78 -0.27
N GLU A 380 10.03 10.56 0.21
CA GLU A 380 10.86 9.42 -0.17
C GLU A 380 9.96 8.29 -0.70
N MET A 381 10.54 7.34 -1.43
CA MET A 381 9.75 6.28 -2.04
C MET A 381 9.46 5.20 -0.98
N PRO A 382 8.20 4.99 -0.56
CA PRO A 382 7.87 3.90 0.34
C PRO A 382 8.10 2.56 -0.38
N ARG A 383 8.29 1.49 0.41
CA ARG A 383 8.49 0.14 -0.11
C ARG A 383 7.15 -0.47 -0.49
N ALA A 384 7.16 -1.38 -1.46
CA ALA A 384 6.00 -2.22 -1.74
C ALA A 384 5.73 -3.12 -0.52
N GLY A 385 4.49 -3.14 -0.04
CA GLY A 385 4.06 -3.80 1.19
C GLY A 385 4.09 -2.92 2.45
N ASP A 386 4.58 -1.68 2.39
CA ASP A 386 4.53 -0.78 3.55
C ASP A 386 3.07 -0.41 3.90
N GLU A 387 2.71 -0.51 5.18
CA GLU A 387 1.45 0.05 5.70
C GLU A 387 1.47 1.58 5.61
N MET A 388 0.44 2.15 5.00
CA MET A 388 0.16 3.58 4.93
C MET A 388 -0.90 3.96 5.97
N LEU A 389 -0.56 4.90 6.85
CA LEU A 389 -1.43 5.43 7.90
C LEU A 389 -1.57 6.95 7.77
N VAL A 390 -2.81 7.45 7.80
CA VAL A 390 -3.09 8.90 7.93
C VAL A 390 -2.81 9.37 9.36
N VAL A 391 -2.06 10.47 9.49
CA VAL A 391 -1.67 11.08 10.76
C VAL A 391 -2.17 12.53 10.85
N PRO A 392 -2.47 13.07 12.04
CA PRO A 392 -3.16 14.36 12.18
C PRO A 392 -2.31 15.59 11.82
N SER A 393 -1.00 15.46 11.62
CA SER A 393 -0.13 16.59 11.27
C SER A 393 1.22 16.17 10.67
N GLU A 394 1.82 17.06 9.87
CA GLU A 394 3.21 16.93 9.41
C GLU A 394 4.22 16.76 10.56
N ALA A 395 3.99 17.40 11.71
CA ALA A 395 4.87 17.27 12.87
C ALA A 395 4.87 15.82 13.40
N ARG A 396 3.70 15.19 13.54
CA ARG A 396 3.61 13.78 13.94
C ARG A 396 4.16 12.85 12.85
N ALA A 397 3.93 13.14 11.58
CA ALA A 397 4.46 12.34 10.47
C ALA A 397 6.00 12.23 10.52
N LYS A 398 6.68 13.35 10.72
CA LYS A 398 8.14 13.40 10.89
C LYS A 398 8.60 12.62 12.12
N GLU A 399 7.90 12.78 13.24
CA GLU A 399 8.26 12.14 14.51
C GLU A 399 8.20 10.61 14.42
N VAL A 400 7.16 10.07 13.78
CA VAL A 400 6.99 8.63 13.53
C VAL A 400 8.11 8.11 12.63
N VAL A 401 8.43 8.82 11.55
CA VAL A 401 9.49 8.39 10.62
C VAL A 401 10.88 8.47 11.25
N GLU A 402 11.20 9.52 12.01
CA GLU A 402 12.45 9.63 12.77
C GLU A 402 12.62 8.41 13.70
N PHE A 403 11.58 8.06 14.46
CA PHE A 403 11.55 6.86 15.31
C PHE A 403 11.78 5.56 14.51
N ARG A 404 11.10 5.37 13.37
CA ARG A 404 11.25 4.19 12.52
C ARG A 404 12.62 4.07 11.84
N LEU A 405 13.24 5.20 11.48
CA LEU A 405 14.60 5.24 10.94
C LEU A 405 15.64 4.85 12.00
N LEU A 406 15.59 5.49 13.18
CA LEU A 406 16.45 5.16 14.32
C LEU A 406 16.31 3.69 14.74
N ARG A 407 15.09 3.13 14.69
CA ARG A 407 14.83 1.72 15.01
C ARG A 407 15.49 0.77 14.03
N ALA A 408 15.42 1.07 12.73
CA ALA A 408 16.08 0.28 11.69
C ALA A 408 17.61 0.40 11.77
N GLU A 409 18.14 1.58 12.11
CA GLU A 409 19.57 1.79 12.35
C GLU A 409 20.06 0.96 13.55
N ALA A 410 19.39 1.03 14.69
CA ALA A 410 19.71 0.21 15.88
C ALA A 410 19.68 -1.30 15.57
N GLN A 411 18.67 -1.77 14.82
CA GLN A 411 18.59 -3.16 14.35
C GLN A 411 19.73 -3.54 13.40
N ALA A 412 20.13 -2.64 12.49
CA ALA A 412 21.24 -2.87 11.58
C ALA A 412 22.59 -2.94 12.32
N LEU A 413 22.82 -2.08 13.31
CA LEU A 413 24.01 -2.14 14.17
C LEU A 413 24.05 -3.45 14.98
N ALA A 414 22.93 -3.86 15.57
CA ALA A 414 22.83 -5.13 16.30
C ALA A 414 23.09 -6.34 15.39
N ALA A 415 22.57 -6.34 14.16
CA ALA A 415 22.82 -7.39 13.16
C ALA A 415 24.27 -7.37 12.61
N ALA A 416 24.94 -6.22 12.64
CA ALA A 416 26.34 -6.04 12.23
C ALA A 416 27.36 -6.43 13.32
N ALA A 417 26.91 -6.83 14.53
CA ALA A 417 27.77 -7.40 15.56
C ALA A 417 28.67 -8.51 14.99
N PRO A 418 29.96 -8.58 15.40
CA PRO A 418 31.02 -9.06 14.52
C PRO A 418 30.90 -10.56 14.18
N ARG A 419 30.33 -10.84 13.00
CA ARG A 419 30.55 -12.09 12.27
C ARG A 419 32.05 -12.19 11.94
N ARG A 420 32.79 -12.84 12.86
CA ARG A 420 34.24 -13.07 12.81
C ARG A 420 34.67 -13.43 11.40
N GLY A 421 35.48 -12.55 10.80
CA GLY A 421 35.60 -12.45 9.34
C GLY A 421 35.97 -13.76 8.66
N ARG A 422 35.09 -14.25 7.78
CA ARG A 422 35.46 -15.23 6.76
C ARG A 422 36.32 -14.52 5.74
N LYS A 423 37.66 -14.68 5.82
CA LYS A 423 38.58 -14.28 4.75
C LYS A 423 38.31 -15.17 3.52
N GLY A 424 37.29 -14.82 2.75
CA GLY A 424 37.03 -15.39 1.43
C GLY A 424 38.13 -14.93 0.47
N GLY A 425 38.77 -15.88 -0.21
CA GLY A 425 39.92 -15.60 -1.06
C GLY A 425 39.56 -15.34 -2.52
N GLY A 426 40.38 -14.55 -3.20
CA GLY A 426 40.66 -14.66 -4.64
C GLY A 426 39.57 -14.23 -5.65
N ALA A 427 38.30 -14.19 -5.29
CA ALA A 427 37.23 -13.75 -6.19
C ALA A 427 37.41 -12.26 -6.55
N LYS A 428 37.27 -11.94 -7.84
CA LYS A 428 37.28 -10.53 -8.27
C LYS A 428 35.90 -9.94 -7.99
N LEU A 429 35.85 -8.86 -7.21
CA LEU A 429 34.61 -8.12 -6.96
C LEU A 429 34.26 -7.27 -8.19
N LEU A 430 33.04 -7.42 -8.71
CA LEU A 430 32.46 -6.55 -9.71
C LEU A 430 31.41 -5.65 -9.03
N PRO A 431 31.71 -4.36 -8.79
CA PRO A 431 30.69 -3.42 -8.33
C PRO A 431 29.69 -3.14 -9.45
N ALA A 432 28.40 -3.24 -9.16
CA ALA A 432 27.33 -2.94 -10.09
C ALA A 432 26.28 -2.05 -9.41
N LEU A 433 25.89 -0.97 -10.09
CA LEU A 433 24.82 -0.08 -9.64
C LEU A 433 23.54 -0.42 -10.42
N LEU A 434 22.46 -0.70 -9.70
CA LEU A 434 21.15 -0.97 -10.30
C LEU A 434 20.25 0.26 -10.16
N LYS A 435 19.54 0.58 -11.26
CA LYS A 435 18.51 1.60 -11.28
C LYS A 435 17.33 1.06 -12.08
N ALA A 436 16.16 0.99 -11.45
CA ALA A 436 14.91 0.56 -12.05
C ALA A 436 13.87 1.69 -12.04
N GLU A 437 12.77 1.51 -12.77
CA GLU A 437 11.68 2.50 -12.83
C GLU A 437 10.68 2.35 -11.67
N SER A 438 10.46 1.12 -11.19
CA SER A 438 9.67 0.80 -9.99
C SER A 438 10.50 0.11 -8.90
N PHE A 439 10.02 0.18 -7.66
CA PHE A 439 10.62 -0.57 -6.54
C PHE A 439 10.55 -2.09 -6.75
N GLY A 440 9.41 -2.60 -7.24
CA GLY A 440 9.23 -4.03 -7.46
C GLY A 440 10.19 -4.60 -8.50
N SER A 441 10.44 -3.84 -9.57
CA SER A 441 11.44 -4.21 -10.59
C SER A 441 12.87 -4.24 -10.04
N LEU A 442 13.19 -3.35 -9.09
CA LEU A 442 14.49 -3.34 -8.42
C LEU A 442 14.68 -4.57 -7.53
N GLU A 443 13.65 -4.98 -6.78
CA GLU A 443 13.69 -6.20 -5.96
C GLU A 443 13.88 -7.45 -6.81
N ALA A 444 13.09 -7.62 -7.87
CA ALA A 444 13.19 -8.78 -8.76
C ALA A 444 14.54 -8.86 -9.49
N ALA A 445 15.08 -7.72 -9.93
CA ALA A 445 16.42 -7.66 -10.52
C ALA A 445 17.51 -8.00 -9.50
N ARG A 446 17.38 -7.54 -8.24
CA ARG A 446 18.29 -7.88 -7.15
C ARG A 446 18.27 -9.38 -6.85
N GLU A 447 17.08 -9.98 -6.83
CA GLU A 447 16.90 -11.41 -6.55
C GLU A 447 17.42 -12.31 -7.69
N GLY A 448 17.17 -11.94 -8.94
CA GLY A 448 17.75 -12.64 -10.09
C GLY A 448 19.29 -12.56 -10.13
N LEU A 449 19.87 -11.42 -9.70
CA LEU A 449 21.31 -11.23 -9.63
C LEU A 449 21.97 -11.85 -8.38
N SER A 450 21.23 -12.14 -7.30
CA SER A 450 21.75 -12.88 -6.15
C SER A 450 22.11 -14.33 -6.52
N HIS A 451 21.39 -14.89 -7.49
CA HIS A 451 21.57 -16.24 -8.03
C HIS A 451 22.63 -16.33 -9.15
N PHE A 452 23.45 -15.30 -9.36
CA PHE A 452 24.39 -15.24 -10.50
C PHE A 452 25.43 -16.39 -10.47
N PRO A 453 25.43 -17.31 -11.45
CA PRO A 453 26.22 -18.54 -11.39
C PRO A 453 27.68 -18.31 -11.81
N SER A 454 28.50 -17.77 -10.92
CA SER A 454 29.93 -17.57 -11.15
C SER A 454 30.79 -17.87 -9.93
N THR A 455 31.82 -18.69 -10.12
CA THR A 455 32.85 -18.99 -9.11
C THR A 455 34.10 -18.09 -9.24
N ARG A 456 34.15 -17.21 -10.25
CA ARG A 456 35.34 -16.38 -10.56
C ARG A 456 35.17 -14.90 -10.22
N VAL A 457 33.92 -14.43 -10.22
CA VAL A 457 33.56 -13.02 -10.04
C VAL A 457 32.38 -12.97 -9.08
N GLU A 458 32.55 -12.20 -8.01
CA GLU A 458 31.50 -11.93 -7.02
C GLU A 458 30.87 -10.58 -7.36
N LEU A 459 29.56 -10.57 -7.61
CA LEU A 459 28.83 -9.38 -8.01
C LEU A 459 28.38 -8.62 -6.76
N LYS A 460 28.94 -7.43 -6.55
CA LYS A 460 28.61 -6.57 -5.42
C LYS A 460 27.68 -5.45 -5.88
N LEU A 461 26.44 -5.50 -5.45
CA LEU A 461 25.50 -4.40 -5.63
C LEU A 461 25.90 -3.23 -4.72
N VAL A 462 25.92 -2.02 -5.27
CA VAL A 462 26.36 -0.76 -4.62
C VAL A 462 25.27 0.29 -4.73
#